data_AF-B5TEI3-F1
#
_entry.id   AF-B5TEI3-F1
#
_cell.length_a   1.000
_cell.length_b   1.000
_cell.length_c   1.000
_cell.angle_alpha   90.00
_cell.angle_beta   90.00
_cell.angle_gamma   90.00
#
_symmetry.space_group_name_H-M   'P 1'
#
loop_
_entity.id
_entity.type
_entity.pdbx_description
1 polymer ?
#
loop_
_entity_poly.entity_id
_entity_poly.type
_entity_poly.pdbx_seq_one_letter_code
_entity_poly.pdbx_strand_id
1 'polypeptide(L)'
;EMLDMMLATASRFRFLKLKPEEFVCLKAIILLNSGAFSFCTGTMEPLHDTVAVQSMLDTITDALIHHISQSGCSVQQQSRRQAQLLLLLSHIRHMSNKG
;
A
#
# COMPACT_ATOMS: atom_id res chain seq x y z
N GLU A 1 -15.70 -5.33 -16.85
CA GLU A 1 -15.47 -4.30 -15.82
C GLU A 1 -14.44 -4.70 -14.77
N MET A 2 -14.70 -5.65 -13.84
CA MET A 2 -13.70 -6.02 -12.80
C MET A 2 -12.36 -6.50 -13.39
N LEU A 3 -12.41 -7.37 -14.40
CA LEU A 3 -11.22 -7.88 -15.09
C LEU A 3 -10.39 -6.74 -15.72
N ASP A 4 -11.05 -5.76 -16.34
CA ASP A 4 -10.39 -4.62 -16.98
C ASP A 4 -9.68 -3.73 -15.96
N MET A 5 -10.32 -3.51 -14.81
CA MET A 5 -9.71 -2.76 -13.71
C MET A 5 -8.51 -3.50 -13.11
N MET A 6 -8.61 -4.83 -12.93
CA MET A 6 -7.49 -5.67 -12.48
C MET A 6 -6.33 -5.64 -13.48
N LEU A 7 -6.62 -5.73 -14.78
CA LEU A 7 -5.62 -5.68 -15.84
C LEU A 7 -4.93 -4.31 -15.91
N ALA A 8 -5.70 -3.22 -15.79
CA ALA A 8 -5.17 -1.86 -15.73
C ALA A 8 -4.25 -1.67 -14.52
N THR A 9 -4.62 -2.22 -13.37
CA THR A 9 -3.81 -2.20 -12.15
C THR A 9 -2.52 -3.01 -12.32
N ALA A 10 -2.60 -4.25 -12.80
CA ALA A 10 -1.42 -5.09 -13.09
C ALA A 10 -0.48 -4.44 -14.12
N SER A 11 -1.04 -3.77 -15.13
CA SER A 11 -0.28 -2.99 -16.11
C SER A 11 0.48 -1.84 -15.44
N ARG A 12 -0.16 -1.10 -14.52
CA ARG A 12 0.50 -0.03 -13.74
C ARG A 12 1.62 -0.57 -12.86
N PHE A 13 1.44 -1.74 -12.23
CA PHE A 13 2.52 -2.40 -11.47
C PHE A 13 3.76 -2.63 -12.34
N ARG A 14 3.58 -3.16 -13.56
CA ARG A 14 4.67 -3.37 -14.52
C ARG A 14 5.28 -2.06 -15.01
N PHE A 15 4.46 -1.08 -15.36
CA PHE A 15 4.92 0.23 -15.84
C PHE A 15 5.79 0.96 -14.82
N LEU A 16 5.42 0.89 -13.53
CA LEU A 16 6.17 1.52 -12.44
C LEU A 16 7.45 0.77 -12.06
N LYS A 17 7.68 -0.43 -12.61
CA LYS A 17 8.78 -1.33 -12.26
C LYS A 17 8.90 -1.45 -10.74
N LEU A 18 7.81 -1.86 -10.11
CA LEU A 18 7.74 -2.00 -8.66
C LEU A 18 8.80 -2.99 -8.17
N LYS A 19 9.61 -2.54 -7.21
CA LYS A 19 10.63 -3.38 -6.60
C LYS A 19 9.99 -4.34 -5.57
N PRO A 20 10.60 -5.50 -5.30
CA PRO A 20 10.07 -6.44 -4.31
C PRO A 20 9.82 -5.80 -2.94
N GLU A 21 10.71 -4.90 -2.50
CA GLU A 21 10.62 -4.23 -1.21
C GLU A 21 9.41 -3.29 -1.15
N GLU A 22 9.23 -2.47 -2.18
CA GLU A 22 8.08 -1.58 -2.32
C GLU A 22 6.77 -2.38 -2.41
N PHE A 23 6.78 -3.51 -3.12
CA PHE A 23 5.62 -4.39 -3.23
C PHE A 23 5.18 -4.96 -1.88
N VAL A 24 6.14 -5.37 -1.04
CA VAL A 24 5.85 -5.85 0.32
C VAL A 24 5.26 -4.73 1.18
N CYS A 25 5.81 -3.50 1.11
CA CYS A 25 5.24 -2.34 1.80
C CYS A 25 3.78 -2.08 1.37
N LEU A 26 3.50 -2.11 0.06
CA LEU A 26 2.13 -1.91 -0.44
C LEU A 26 1.17 -3.00 0.03
N LYS A 27 1.59 -4.26 0.03
CA LYS A 27 0.77 -5.36 0.57
C LYS A 27 0.44 -5.15 2.04
N ALA A 28 1.42 -4.72 2.85
CA ALA A 28 1.21 -4.47 4.27
C ALA A 28 0.28 -3.27 4.50
N ILE A 29 0.42 -2.18 3.74
CA ILE A 29 -0.49 -1.03 3.79
C ILE A 29 -1.91 -1.45 3.43
N ILE A 30 -2.10 -2.24 2.36
CA ILE A 30 -3.43 -2.74 1.96
C ILE A 30 -4.04 -3.58 3.08
N LEU A 31 -3.27 -4.51 3.65
CA LEU A 31 -3.75 -5.38 4.74
C LEU A 31 -4.21 -4.56 5.96
N LEU A 32 -3.36 -3.66 6.45
CA LEU A 32 -3.65 -2.86 7.65
C LEU A 32 -4.77 -1.85 7.41
N ASN A 33 -4.89 -1.30 6.19
CA ASN A 33 -5.90 -0.30 5.85
C ASN A 33 -7.20 -0.91 5.28
N SER A 34 -7.34 -2.24 5.27
CA SER A 34 -8.55 -2.94 4.79
C SER A 34 -9.62 -3.16 5.86
N GLY A 35 -9.31 -2.87 7.13
CA GLY A 35 -10.19 -3.20 8.25
C GLY A 35 -10.24 -4.71 8.59
N ALA A 36 -9.63 -5.58 7.78
CA ALA A 36 -9.54 -7.02 8.05
C ALA A 36 -8.81 -7.34 9.37
N PHE A 37 -7.93 -6.43 9.83
CA PHE A 37 -7.22 -6.58 11.10
C PHE A 37 -8.15 -6.58 12.33
N SER A 38 -9.35 -5.98 12.22
CA SER A 38 -10.35 -6.03 13.31
C SER A 38 -10.91 -7.43 13.59
N PHE A 39 -10.75 -8.40 12.68
CA PHE A 39 -11.39 -9.72 12.80
C PHE A 39 -10.45 -10.84 13.26
N CYS A 40 -9.14 -10.59 13.37
CA CYS A 40 -8.14 -11.65 13.56
C CYS A 40 -7.75 -11.94 15.03
N THR A 41 -8.25 -11.19 16.02
CA THR A 41 -7.95 -11.46 17.44
C THR A 41 -9.06 -12.30 18.09
N GLY A 42 -9.01 -13.62 17.87
CA GLY A 42 -9.99 -14.59 18.39
C GLY A 42 -10.03 -14.75 19.91
N THR A 43 -9.17 -14.07 20.67
CA THR A 43 -9.17 -14.07 22.14
C THR A 43 -8.62 -12.74 22.66
N MET A 44 -9.42 -12.05 23.48
CA MET A 44 -9.09 -10.89 24.32
C MET A 44 -8.92 -9.55 23.59
N GLU A 45 -9.89 -8.67 23.89
CA GLU A 45 -10.05 -7.25 23.50
C GLU A 45 -9.91 -6.92 22.00
N PRO A 46 -10.90 -6.23 21.39
CA PRO A 46 -10.65 -5.64 20.09
C PRO A 46 -9.42 -4.74 20.26
N LEU A 47 -8.40 -4.89 19.42
CA LEU A 47 -7.41 -3.84 19.25
C LEU A 47 -8.17 -2.63 18.68
N HIS A 48 -8.79 -1.88 19.58
CA HIS A 48 -9.13 -0.48 19.45
C HIS A 48 -7.85 0.37 19.51
N ASP A 49 -6.68 -0.26 19.40
CA ASP A 49 -5.40 0.41 19.27
C ASP A 49 -5.21 0.82 17.80
N THR A 50 -6.15 1.64 17.32
CA THR A 50 -6.03 2.38 16.07
C THR A 50 -4.72 3.18 16.05
N VAL A 51 -4.19 3.53 17.22
CA VAL A 51 -2.89 4.18 17.39
C VAL A 51 -1.74 3.23 17.03
N ALA A 52 -1.72 1.99 17.52
CA ALA A 52 -0.72 1.00 17.12
C ALA A 52 -0.79 0.68 15.61
N VAL A 53 -2.00 0.49 15.06
CA VAL A 53 -2.16 0.26 13.61
C VAL A 53 -1.67 1.46 12.80
N GLN A 54 -1.98 2.67 13.25
CA GLN A 54 -1.49 3.89 12.61
C GLN A 54 0.04 3.98 12.70
N SER A 55 0.63 3.68 13.86
CA SER A 55 2.09 3.65 14.04
C SER A 55 2.77 2.63 13.13
N MET A 56 2.15 1.47 12.92
CA MET A 56 2.63 0.48 11.94
C MET A 56 2.54 1.01 10.51
N LEU A 57 1.43 1.65 10.14
CA LEU A 57 1.26 2.27 8.82
C LEU A 57 2.31 3.37 8.57
N ASP A 58 2.59 4.20 9.58
CA ASP A 58 3.61 5.25 9.51
C ASP A 58 5.00 4.62 9.31
N THR A 59 5.34 3.60 10.11
CA THR A 59 6.61 2.87 9.99
C THR A 59 6.78 2.22 8.61
N ILE A 60 5.73 1.61 8.06
CA ILE A 60 5.76 1.00 6.72
C ILE A 60 5.87 2.07 5.63
N THR A 61 5.25 3.23 5.84
CA THR A 61 5.34 4.38 4.93
C THR A 61 6.76 4.94 4.90
N ASP A 62 7.41 5.07 6.07
CA ASP A 62 8.79 5.48 6.18
C ASP A 62 9.74 4.49 5.49
N ALA A 63 9.52 3.18 5.68
CA ALA A 63 10.28 2.14 4.98
C ALA A 63 10.11 2.22 3.46
N LEU A 64 8.88 2.48 2.98
CA LEU A 64 8.61 2.65 1.55
C LEU A 64 9.35 3.88 0.99
N ILE A 65 9.31 5.01 1.69
CA ILE A 65 10.04 6.23 1.31
C ILE A 65 11.55 5.97 1.30
N HIS A 66 12.06 5.24 2.29
CA HIS A 66 13.45 4.84 2.34
C HIS A 66 13.86 4.03 1.10
N HIS A 67 13.11 2.99 0.73
CA HIS A 67 13.39 2.19 -0.47
C HIS A 67 13.28 2.99 -1.79
N ILE A 68 12.37 3.97 -1.85
CA ILE A 68 12.28 4.92 -2.98
C ILE A 68 13.53 5.81 -3.02
N SER A 69 14.00 6.32 -1.88
CA SER A 69 15.20 7.16 -1.85
C SER A 69 16.48 6.41 -2.24
N GLN A 70 16.56 5.11 -1.91
CA GLN A 70 17.68 4.25 -2.28
C GLN A 70 17.77 3.94 -3.78
N SER A 71 16.78 4.31 -4.60
CA SER A 71 16.80 4.03 -6.05
C SER A 71 17.71 4.97 -6.86
N GLY A 72 18.43 5.89 -6.21
CA GLY A 72 19.31 6.86 -6.89
C GLY A 72 18.55 7.95 -7.66
N CYS A 73 17.26 8.13 -7.36
CA CYS A 73 16.39 9.11 -8.02
C CYS A 73 16.53 10.50 -7.40
N SER A 74 16.32 11.55 -8.21
CA SER A 74 16.23 12.92 -7.70
C SER A 74 15.03 13.08 -6.75
N VAL A 75 15.04 14.10 -5.89
CA VAL A 75 13.94 14.38 -4.94
C VAL A 75 12.59 14.49 -5.67
N GLN A 76 12.54 15.16 -6.82
CA GLN A 76 11.34 15.29 -7.63
C GLN A 76 10.84 13.94 -8.17
N GLN A 77 11.77 13.05 -8.56
CA GLN A 77 11.43 11.70 -9.01
C GLN A 77 10.91 10.85 -7.85
N GLN A 78 11.48 11.00 -6.65
CA GLN A 78 11.01 10.31 -5.44
C GLN A 78 9.57 10.74 -5.09
N SER A 79 9.30 12.05 -5.05
CA SER A 79 7.95 12.58 -4.80
C SER A 79 6.94 12.11 -5.85
N ARG A 80 7.33 12.11 -7.13
CA ARG A 80 6.49 11.58 -8.22
C ARG A 80 6.18 10.09 -8.02
N ARG A 81 7.20 9.29 -7.66
CA ARG A 81 7.03 7.85 -7.41
C ARG A 81 6.08 7.61 -6.23
N GLN A 82 6.26 8.33 -5.14
CA GLN A 82 5.36 8.23 -3.98
C GLN A 82 3.91 8.52 -4.36
N ALA A 83 3.65 9.61 -5.11
CA ALA A 83 2.31 9.94 -5.58
C ALA A 83 1.72 8.84 -6.49
N GLN A 84 2.54 8.24 -7.37
CA GLN A 84 2.11 7.13 -8.22
C GLN A 84 1.71 5.89 -7.43
N LEU A 85 2.44 5.55 -6.35
CA LEU A 85 2.13 4.42 -5.49
C LEU A 85 0.87 4.66 -4.66
N LEU A 86 0.67 5.88 -4.13
CA LEU A 86 -0.57 6.26 -3.43
C LEU A 86 -1.80 6.18 -4.35
N LEU A 87 -1.67 6.65 -5.60
CA LEU A 87 -2.72 6.51 -6.62
C LEU A 87 -3.03 5.03 -6.91
N LEU A 88 -2.01 4.16 -6.94
CA LEU A 88 -2.20 2.72 -7.15
C LEU A 88 -3.01 2.10 -6.01
N LEU A 89 -2.71 2.45 -4.75
CA LEU A 89 -3.47 1.99 -3.58
C LEU A 89 -4.94 2.43 -3.65
N SER A 90 -5.21 3.66 -4.10
CA SER A 90 -6.59 4.17 -4.28
C SER A 90 -7.37 3.35 -5.32
N HIS A 91 -6.75 3.02 -6.47
CA HIS A 91 -7.38 2.14 -7.46
C HIS A 91 -7.68 0.75 -6.88
N ILE A 92 -6.75 0.16 -6.13
CA ILE A 92 -6.94 -1.14 -5.49
C ILE A 92 -8.12 -1.11 -4.52
N ARG A 93 -8.21 -0.08 -3.67
CA ARG A 93 -9.36 0.13 -2.77
C ARG A 93 -10.67 0.26 -3.54
N HIS A 94 -10.70 1.07 -4.60
CA HIS A 94 -11.92 1.25 -5.41
C HIS A 94 -12.39 -0.07 -6.04
N MET A 95 -11.45 -0.86 -6.59
CA MET A 95 -11.77 -2.18 -7.13
C MET A 95 -12.29 -3.13 -6.06
N SER A 96 -11.64 -3.17 -4.88
CA SER A 96 -12.04 -4.03 -3.77
C SER A 96 -13.44 -3.73 -3.26
N ASN A 97 -13.88 -2.46 -3.29
CA ASN A 97 -15.21 -2.07 -2.85
C ASN A 97 -16.31 -2.38 -3.89
N LYS A 98 -15.93 -2.70 -5.13
CA LYS A 98 -16.85 -3.05 -6.23
C LYS A 98 -17.07 -4.55 -6.40
N GLY A 99 -16.24 -5.39 -5.78
CA GLY A 99 -16.38 -6.85 -5.77
C GLY A 99 -17.04 -7.32 -4.50
#